data_AF-A0A0C2G2X7-F1
#
_entry.id   AF-A0A0C2G2X7-F1
#
_cell.length_a   1.000
_cell.length_b   1.000
_cell.length_c   1.000
_cell.angle_alpha   90.00
_cell.angle_beta   90.00
_cell.angle_gamma   90.00
#
_symmetry.space_group_name_H-M   'P 1'
#
loop_
_entity.id
_entity.type
_entity.pdbx_description
1 polymer ?
#
loop_
_entity_poly.entity_id
_entity_poly.type
_entity_poly.pdbx_seq_one_letter_code
_entity_poly.pdbx_strand_id
1 'polypeptide(L)'
;MTDDANTFWNGFKRAFPSSWAQKLCLWHMEQAMKRNAKKEQKMYISDDLLEPFLIKVREICHARDKDTFVAKYTSLLKYLRVDVKKKQAHTWKRRGATEWSSGVPSDDQAPV
;
A
#
# COMPACT_ATOMS: atom_id res chain seq x y z
N MET A 1 10.55 -1.39 19.41
CA MET A 1 9.43 -2.25 19.82
C MET A 1 9.46 -2.27 21.33
N THR A 2 8.55 -1.56 21.99
CA THR A 2 8.58 -1.35 23.45
C THR A 2 8.22 -2.64 24.16
N ASP A 3 9.13 -3.10 25.02
CA ASP A 3 9.02 -4.30 25.86
C ASP A 3 7.66 -4.42 26.57
N ASP A 4 7.08 -3.28 26.95
CA ASP A 4 5.76 -3.16 27.56
C ASP A 4 4.63 -3.83 26.77
N ALA A 5 4.65 -3.76 25.44
CA ALA A 5 3.63 -4.40 24.61
C ALA A 5 3.78 -5.93 24.59
N ASN A 6 4.99 -6.44 24.79
CA ASN A 6 5.23 -7.87 24.98
C ASN A 6 4.79 -8.31 26.37
N THR A 7 5.18 -7.56 27.41
CA THR A 7 4.83 -7.83 28.80
C THR A 7 3.31 -7.83 29.01
N PHE A 8 2.60 -6.82 28.50
CA PHE A 8 1.14 -6.80 28.54
C PHE A 8 0.52 -7.99 27.81
N TRP A 9 1.01 -8.31 26.61
CA TRP A 9 0.46 -9.43 25.81
C TRP A 9 0.67 -10.78 26.50
N ASN A 10 1.84 -10.99 27.09
CA ASN A 10 2.16 -12.21 27.83
C ASN A 10 1.28 -12.34 29.07
N GLY A 11 1.07 -11.24 29.82
CA GLY A 11 0.13 -11.20 30.94
C GLY A 11 -1.31 -11.47 30.51
N PHE A 12 -1.76 -10.85 29.43
CA PHE A 12 -3.09 -11.04 28.85
C PHE A 12 -3.32 -12.49 28.43
N LYS A 13 -2.40 -13.12 27.69
CA LYS A 13 -2.54 -14.53 27.27
C LYS A 13 -2.48 -15.51 28.44
N ARG A 14 -1.76 -15.17 29.52
CA ARG A 14 -1.76 -15.96 30.75
C ARG A 14 -3.10 -15.89 31.49
N ALA A 15 -3.73 -14.72 31.55
CA ALA A 15 -5.05 -14.55 32.17
C ALA A 15 -6.20 -15.08 31.31
N PHE A 16 -6.07 -14.97 29.98
CA PHE A 16 -7.10 -15.35 29.00
C PHE A 16 -6.53 -16.28 27.91
N PRO A 17 -6.18 -17.54 28.26
CA PRO A 17 -5.52 -18.45 27.34
C PRO A 17 -6.40 -18.84 26.13
N SER A 18 -7.71 -18.95 26.33
CA SER A 18 -8.71 -19.24 25.29
C SER A 18 -9.08 -18.02 24.44
N SER A 19 -8.55 -16.84 24.73
CA SER A 19 -8.84 -15.63 23.94
C SER A 19 -8.29 -15.76 22.53
N TRP A 20 -9.16 -15.43 21.57
CA TRP A 20 -8.86 -15.31 20.13
C TRP A 20 -8.35 -13.92 19.77
N ALA A 21 -8.21 -13.03 20.75
CA ALA A 21 -7.58 -11.74 20.51
C ALA A 21 -6.20 -11.97 19.90
N GLN A 22 -5.89 -11.20 18.86
CA GLN A 22 -4.57 -11.18 18.27
C GLN A 22 -3.81 -9.99 18.83
N LYS A 23 -2.48 -10.07 18.81
CA LYS A 23 -1.60 -8.97 19.21
C LYS A 23 -1.63 -7.83 18.19
N LEU A 24 -2.74 -7.11 18.13
CA LEU A 24 -2.96 -5.96 17.25
C LEU A 24 -2.52 -4.69 17.99
N CYS A 25 -1.22 -4.45 18.04
CA CYS A 25 -0.72 -3.12 18.37
C CYS A 25 -0.63 -2.28 17.09
N LEU A 26 -0.63 -0.96 17.26
CA LEU A 26 -0.47 0.02 16.17
C LEU A 26 0.66 -0.37 15.20
N TRP A 27 1.81 -0.74 15.74
CA TRP A 27 2.97 -1.13 14.93
C TRP A 27 2.70 -2.39 14.10
N HIS A 28 2.04 -3.41 14.65
CA HIS A 28 1.67 -4.61 13.89
C HIS A 28 0.67 -4.29 12.79
N MET A 29 -0.27 -3.39 13.04
CA MET A 29 -1.23 -2.94 12.05
C MET A 29 -0.55 -2.15 10.91
N GLU A 30 0.31 -1.17 11.25
CA GLU A 30 1.12 -0.42 10.29
C GLU A 30 1.99 -1.37 9.44
N GLN A 31 2.65 -2.34 10.09
CA GLN A 31 3.55 -3.26 9.42
C GLN A 31 2.82 -4.29 8.56
N ALA A 32 1.65 -4.77 8.98
CA ALA A 32 0.79 -5.63 8.18
C ALA A 32 0.31 -4.89 6.93
N MET A 33 -0.17 -3.65 7.08
CA MET A 33 -0.58 -2.83 5.94
C MET A 33 0.59 -2.50 5.02
N LYS A 34 1.78 -2.22 5.55
CA LYS A 34 3.00 -2.03 4.74
C LYS A 34 3.36 -3.28 3.95
N ARG A 35 3.37 -4.47 4.58
CA ARG A 35 3.68 -5.74 3.89
C ARG A 35 2.66 -6.08 2.81
N ASN A 36 1.37 -5.86 3.10
CA ASN A 36 0.31 -6.06 2.12
C ASN A 36 0.43 -5.07 0.98
N ALA A 37 0.62 -3.78 1.26
CA ALA A 37 0.87 -2.77 0.24
C ALA A 37 2.09 -3.13 -0.61
N LYS A 38 3.20 -3.60 0.00
CA LYS A 38 4.43 -4.09 -0.67
C LYS A 38 4.19 -5.32 -1.55
N LYS A 39 3.37 -6.27 -1.09
CA LYS A 39 2.99 -7.46 -1.86
C LYS A 39 2.15 -7.08 -3.08
N GLU A 40 1.18 -6.18 -2.88
CA GLU A 40 0.38 -5.56 -3.95
C GLU A 40 1.19 -4.54 -4.77
N GLN A 41 2.36 -4.10 -4.30
CA GLN A 41 3.27 -3.12 -4.93
C GLN A 41 3.95 -3.67 -6.18
N LYS A 42 4.13 -4.99 -6.27
CA LYS A 42 4.44 -5.66 -7.54
C LYS A 42 3.35 -5.42 -8.59
N MET A 43 2.17 -4.96 -8.17
CA MET A 43 1.00 -4.83 -9.01
C MET A 43 0.57 -3.36 -9.19
N TYR A 44 0.55 -2.49 -8.15
CA TYR A 44 -0.23 -1.23 -8.26
C TYR A 44 0.20 0.05 -7.51
N ILE A 45 1.18 0.05 -6.59
CA ILE A 45 1.54 1.26 -5.80
C ILE A 45 3.01 1.58 -6.07
N SER A 46 3.36 2.72 -6.68
CA SER A 46 4.78 3.09 -6.82
C SER A 46 5.41 3.35 -5.44
N ASP A 47 6.73 3.24 -5.29
CA ASP A 47 7.40 3.56 -4.01
C ASP A 47 7.05 4.98 -3.53
N ASP A 48 6.87 5.93 -4.45
CA ASP A 48 6.41 7.30 -4.18
C ASP A 48 5.02 7.40 -3.52
N LEU A 49 4.19 6.35 -3.62
CA LEU A 49 2.85 6.32 -3.03
C LEU A 49 2.79 5.55 -1.71
N LEU A 50 3.85 4.79 -1.38
CA LEU A 50 3.89 3.99 -0.17
C LEU A 50 3.93 4.87 1.08
N GLU A 51 4.72 5.93 1.07
CA GLU A 51 4.88 6.82 2.21
C GLU A 51 3.60 7.64 2.50
N PRO A 52 2.95 8.29 1.50
CA PRO A 52 1.63 8.90 1.70
C PRO A 52 0.56 7.91 2.19
N PHE A 53 0.61 6.66 1.73
CA PHE A 53 -0.29 5.60 2.20
C PHE A 53 -0.06 5.29 3.69
N LEU A 54 1.18 5.11 4.11
CA LEU A 54 1.52 4.78 5.50
C LEU A 54 1.16 5.92 6.48
N ILE A 55 1.33 7.18 6.07
CA ILE A 55 0.90 8.35 6.86
C ILE A 55 -0.61 8.27 7.14
N LYS A 56 -1.43 8.04 6.10
CA LYS A 56 -2.89 7.90 6.26
C LYS A 56 -3.27 6.72 7.15
N VAL A 57 -2.58 5.58 7.02
CA VAL A 57 -2.80 4.42 7.89
C VAL A 57 -2.54 4.77 9.34
N ARG A 58 -1.41 5.42 9.65
CA ARG A 58 -1.09 5.85 11.02
C ARG A 58 -2.17 6.77 11.60
N GLU A 59 -2.63 7.74 10.82
CA GLU A 59 -3.70 8.66 11.25
C GLU A 59 -5.04 7.97 11.55
N ILE A 60 -5.35 6.89 10.82
CA ILE A 60 -6.54 6.06 11.05
C ILE A 60 -6.38 5.27 12.34
N CYS A 61 -5.24 4.62 12.52
CA CYS A 61 -4.97 3.79 13.70
C CYS A 61 -4.88 4.61 15.01
N HIS A 62 -4.62 5.92 14.91
CA HIS A 62 -4.65 6.85 16.04
C HIS A 62 -6.05 7.44 16.33
N ALA A 63 -7.05 7.19 15.47
CA ALA A 63 -8.40 7.69 15.71
C ALA A 63 -9.01 6.98 16.94
N ARG A 64 -9.44 7.77 17.92
CA ARG A 64 -10.02 7.27 19.18
C ARG A 64 -11.52 7.07 19.08
N ASP A 65 -12.17 7.85 18.23
CA ASP A 65 -13.61 7.78 18.00
C ASP A 65 -13.93 7.00 16.71
N LYS A 66 -15.03 6.26 16.78
CA LYS A 66 -15.47 5.37 15.71
C LYS A 66 -15.77 6.13 14.42
N ASP A 67 -16.40 7.29 14.52
CA ASP A 67 -16.88 8.03 13.34
C ASP A 67 -15.71 8.64 12.57
N THR A 68 -14.71 9.20 13.26
CA THR A 68 -13.45 9.66 12.65
C THR A 68 -12.67 8.50 12.05
N PHE A 69 -12.63 7.34 12.72
CA PHE A 69 -12.02 6.15 12.15
C PHE A 69 -12.70 5.79 10.82
N VAL A 70 -14.03 5.67 10.80
CA VAL A 70 -14.80 5.32 9.61
C VAL A 70 -14.59 6.35 8.49
N ALA A 71 -14.62 7.63 8.81
CA ALA A 71 -14.42 8.71 7.85
C ALA A 71 -13.01 8.66 7.22
N LYS A 72 -11.96 8.56 8.04
CA LYS A 72 -10.57 8.47 7.58
C LYS A 72 -10.31 7.19 6.78
N TYR A 73 -10.82 6.05 7.25
CA TYR A 73 -10.70 4.77 6.55
C TYR A 73 -11.41 4.81 5.19
N THR A 74 -12.61 5.38 5.13
CA THR A 74 -13.33 5.58 3.86
C THR A 74 -12.55 6.49 2.90
N SER A 75 -11.93 7.55 3.42
CA SER A 75 -11.06 8.43 2.62
C SER A 75 -9.86 7.69 2.04
N LEU A 76 -9.21 6.82 2.83
CA LEU A 76 -8.11 5.96 2.37
C LEU A 76 -8.56 5.01 1.25
N LEU A 77 -9.73 4.37 1.38
CA LEU A 77 -10.27 3.50 0.33
C LEU A 77 -10.56 4.27 -0.97
N LYS A 78 -11.06 5.51 -0.88
CA LYS A 78 -11.27 6.37 -2.05
C LYS A 78 -9.94 6.75 -2.71
N TYR A 79 -8.94 7.14 -1.92
CA TYR A 79 -7.58 7.43 -2.39
C TYR A 79 -6.99 6.23 -3.16
N LEU A 80 -7.07 5.03 -2.58
CA LEU A 80 -6.59 3.81 -3.24
C LEU A 80 -7.39 3.48 -4.51
N ARG A 81 -8.70 3.77 -4.59
CA ARG A 81 -9.48 3.51 -5.80
C ARG A 81 -9.21 4.50 -6.93
N VAL A 82 -9.04 5.78 -6.61
CA VAL A 82 -8.95 6.86 -7.60
C VAL A 82 -7.53 7.01 -8.12
N ASP A 83 -6.54 7.05 -7.23
CA ASP A 83 -5.16 7.40 -7.62
C ASP A 83 -4.40 6.22 -8.21
N VAL A 84 -4.70 4.99 -7.76
CA VAL A 84 -4.16 3.77 -8.36
C VAL A 84 -4.69 3.60 -9.80
N LYS A 85 -5.99 3.82 -10.05
CA LYS A 85 -6.58 3.71 -11.39
C LYS A 85 -6.05 4.79 -12.34
N LYS A 86 -5.91 6.04 -11.87
CA LYS A 86 -5.37 7.15 -12.69
C LYS A 86 -3.91 6.93 -13.07
N LYS A 87 -3.07 6.47 -12.13
CA LYS A 87 -1.66 6.18 -12.44
C LYS A 87 -1.49 4.93 -13.30
N GLN A 88 -2.33 3.89 -13.16
CA GLN A 88 -2.38 2.76 -14.10
C GLN A 88 -2.67 3.23 -15.53
N ALA A 89 -3.69 4.06 -15.74
CA ALA A 89 -4.02 4.57 -17.07
C ALA A 89 -2.85 5.36 -17.70
N HIS A 90 -2.08 6.10 -16.88
CA HIS A 90 -0.92 6.85 -17.35
C HIS A 90 0.31 5.98 -17.65
N THR A 91 0.56 4.92 -16.88
CA THR A 91 1.67 3.98 -17.16
C THR A 91 1.38 3.08 -18.36
N TRP A 92 0.12 2.71 -18.59
CA TRP A 92 -0.31 2.01 -19.82
C TRP A 92 -0.16 2.90 -21.06
N LYS A 93 -0.60 4.16 -21.02
CA LYS A 93 -0.40 5.11 -22.13
C LYS A 93 1.08 5.34 -22.48
N ARG A 94 1.96 5.40 -21.47
CA ARG A 94 3.39 5.59 -21.68
C ARG A 94 4.06 4.37 -22.34
N ARG A 95 3.58 3.16 -22.07
CA ARG A 95 4.09 1.92 -22.70
C ARG A 95 3.59 1.75 -24.14
N GLY A 96 2.34 2.08 -24.43
CA GLY A 96 1.81 2.02 -25.80
C GLY A 96 2.39 3.08 -26.75
N ALA A 97 2.88 4.22 -26.23
CA ALA A 97 3.50 5.26 -27.03
C ALA A 97 4.93 4.92 -27.48
N THR A 98 5.65 4.07 -26.75
CA THR A 98 7.03 3.67 -27.10
C THR A 98 7.08 2.60 -28.18
N GLU A 99 5.98 1.90 -28.46
CA GLU A 99 5.95 0.76 -29.40
C GLU A 99 5.72 1.15 -30.86
N TRP A 100 5.38 2.42 -31.14
CA TRP A 100 5.08 2.92 -32.50
C TRP A 100 6.14 3.86 -33.09
N SER A 101 7.24 4.14 -32.35
CA SER A 101 8.24 5.13 -32.79
C SER A 101 9.56 4.54 -33.32
N SER A 102 9.67 3.22 -33.46
CA SER A 102 10.89 2.57 -33.97
C SER A 102 10.55 1.57 -35.07
N GLY A 103 10.37 2.06 -36.29
CA GLY A 103 10.11 1.22 -37.45
C GLY A 103 10.02 1.99 -38.75
N VAL A 104 10.99 2.86 -39.04
CA VAL A 104 11.26 3.26 -40.44
C VAL A 104 12.56 2.56 -40.83
N PRO A 105 12.53 1.51 -41.66
CA PRO A 105 13.74 0.99 -42.29
C PRO A 105 14.17 2.01 -43.35
N SER A 106 15.38 2.55 -43.21
CA SER A 106 16.06 3.26 -44.28
C SER A 106 16.55 2.22 -45.29
N ASP A 107 15.89 2.14 -46.45
CA ASP A 107 16.39 1.41 -47.62
C ASP A 107 17.46 2.25 -48.31
N ASP A 108 18.71 2.01 -47.96
CA ASP A 108 19.86 2.48 -48.75
C ASP A 108 20.99 1.44 -48.67
N GLN A 109 20.92 0.43 -49.54
CA GLN A 109 22.12 -0.24 -50.07
C GLN A 109 21.79 -1.14 -51.28
N ALA A 110 22.11 -0.63 -52.46
CA ALA A 110 22.32 -1.43 -53.66
C ALA A 110 23.77 -1.98 -53.67
N PRO A 111 24.01 -3.23 -54.07
CA PRO A 111 25.30 -3.66 -54.55
C PRO A 111 25.29 -3.82 -56.08
N VAL A 112 26.42 -3.43 -56.67
CA VAL A 112 26.82 -3.59 -58.08
C VAL A 112 27.08 -5.05 -58.41
#